data_AF-A0A399XZQ9-F1
#
_entry.id   AF-A0A399XZQ9-F1
#
_cell.length_a   1.000
_cell.length_b   1.000
_cell.length_c   1.000
_cell.angle_alpha   90.00
_cell.angle_beta   90.00
_cell.angle_gamma   90.00
#
_symmetry.space_group_name_H-M   'P 1'
#
loop_
_entity.id
_entity.type
_entity.pdbx_description
1 polymer ?
#
loop_
_entity_poly.entity_id
_entity_poly.type
_entity_poly.pdbx_seq_one_letter_code
_entity_poly.pdbx_strand_id
1 'polypeptide(L)'
;MSNKPGRELVLEVARVTEAAAIAAGRWAGSGDKNGADGAAVTAMRRQLETVTMDGVVIIGEGEKDEAPMLYNGERVGSGEGPAVDVAVDPIDGTTLLSLGRQNSVAVMTIAESGSMFDPGPCVYMEKMAVGPSAAGSIDISRPVAENIRSVASALGKELGDVVAVILDRDRHAEIIEEVRGTGAKVRLIPDGDVAGALSTAVDYVPGDILIGIGGTPEGVIAAGALKCLGGELHAPRPYMHVYISRQRDEVRIAQSRICEHPAAWHPLEPAIRRYRLRSFPYGLIYAVENGEVVVLAVAHL
;
A
#
# COMPACT_ATOMS: atom_id res chain seq x y z
N MET A 1 -21.38 -6.26 -29.43
CA MET A 1 -21.70 -6.37 -27.99
C MET A 1 -20.92 -5.26 -27.29
N SER A 2 -21.51 -4.58 -26.30
CA SER A 2 -20.80 -3.52 -25.58
C SER A 2 -19.53 -4.11 -24.97
N ASN A 3 -18.36 -3.58 -25.34
CA ASN A 3 -17.06 -4.06 -24.85
C ASN A 3 -16.75 -3.55 -23.42
N LYS A 4 -17.79 -3.15 -22.69
CA LYS A 4 -17.70 -2.54 -21.35
C LYS A 4 -18.15 -3.53 -20.29
N PRO A 5 -17.51 -3.54 -19.11
CA PRO A 5 -17.93 -4.34 -17.96
C PRO A 5 -19.43 -4.20 -17.69
N GLY A 6 -20.16 -5.32 -17.75
CA GLY A 6 -21.61 -5.38 -17.49
C GLY A 6 -21.92 -5.53 -15.99
N ARG A 7 -23.18 -5.30 -15.61
CA ARG A 7 -23.66 -5.45 -14.23
C ARG A 7 -23.46 -6.88 -13.66
N GLU A 8 -23.49 -7.89 -14.52
CA GLU A 8 -23.27 -9.29 -14.14
C GLU A 8 -21.86 -9.50 -13.59
N LEU A 9 -20.84 -8.90 -14.22
CA LEU A 9 -19.44 -8.98 -13.80
C LEU A 9 -19.25 -8.47 -12.36
N VAL A 10 -19.99 -7.44 -11.95
CA VAL A 10 -19.92 -6.88 -10.58
C VAL A 10 -20.30 -7.93 -9.53
N LEU A 11 -21.34 -8.72 -9.78
CA LEU A 11 -21.76 -9.78 -8.85
C LEU A 11 -20.77 -10.93 -8.84
N GLU A 12 -20.14 -11.24 -9.96
CA GLU A 12 -19.11 -12.27 -10.04
C GLU A 12 -17.84 -11.87 -9.27
N VAL A 13 -17.41 -10.61 -9.41
CA VAL A 13 -16.26 -10.04 -8.71
C VAL A 13 -16.52 -9.92 -7.20
N ALA A 14 -17.75 -9.61 -6.77
CA ALA A 14 -18.09 -9.61 -5.34
C ALA A 14 -17.86 -11.00 -4.70
N ARG A 15 -18.15 -12.08 -5.42
CA ARG A 15 -17.90 -13.45 -4.92
C ARG A 15 -16.41 -13.75 -4.76
N VAL A 16 -15.54 -13.09 -5.53
CA VAL A 16 -14.08 -13.23 -5.44
C VAL A 16 -13.58 -12.76 -4.08
N THR A 17 -14.00 -11.57 -3.65
CA THR A 17 -13.63 -11.04 -2.32
C THR A 17 -14.32 -11.80 -1.19
N GLU A 18 -15.56 -12.27 -1.37
CA GLU A 18 -16.23 -13.15 -0.41
C GLU A 18 -15.46 -14.47 -0.20
N ALA A 19 -15.02 -15.12 -1.28
CA ALA A 19 -14.24 -16.36 -1.19
C ALA A 19 -12.92 -16.15 -0.43
N ALA A 20 -12.21 -15.06 -0.74
CA ALA A 20 -10.98 -14.68 -0.05
C ALA A 20 -11.24 -14.43 1.45
N ALA A 21 -12.25 -13.61 1.78
CA ALA A 21 -12.60 -13.27 3.15
C ALA A 21 -13.04 -14.49 3.98
N ILE A 22 -13.82 -15.41 3.40
CA ILE A 22 -14.25 -16.66 4.06
C ILE A 22 -13.05 -17.57 4.33
N ALA A 23 -12.11 -17.67 3.39
CA ALA A 23 -10.90 -18.47 3.57
C ALA A 23 -9.99 -17.87 4.65
N ALA A 24 -9.72 -16.57 4.58
CA ALA A 24 -8.93 -15.79 5.52
C ALA A 24 -9.54 -15.81 6.93
N GLY A 25 -10.86 -15.67 7.05
CA GLY A 25 -11.57 -15.56 8.32
C GLY A 25 -11.37 -16.77 9.26
N ARG A 26 -11.05 -17.95 8.71
CA ARG A 26 -10.70 -19.14 9.52
C ARG A 26 -9.39 -18.99 10.30
N TRP A 27 -8.56 -18.03 9.90
CA TRP A 27 -7.26 -17.73 10.50
C TRP A 27 -7.29 -16.52 11.44
N ALA A 28 -8.47 -15.91 11.63
CA ALA A 28 -8.61 -14.75 12.51
C ALA A 28 -8.14 -15.09 13.94
N GLY A 29 -7.19 -14.32 14.47
CA GLY A 29 -6.62 -14.53 15.80
C GLY A 29 -5.64 -15.72 15.92
N SER A 30 -5.24 -16.35 14.81
CA SER A 30 -4.32 -17.49 14.82
C SER A 30 -2.86 -17.13 15.10
N GLY A 31 -2.47 -15.86 14.94
CA GLY A 31 -1.08 -15.40 14.93
C GLY A 31 -0.30 -15.76 13.66
N ASP A 32 -0.89 -16.49 12.72
CA ASP A 32 -0.25 -16.87 11.46
C ASP A 32 -0.76 -16.01 10.29
N LYS A 33 -0.06 -14.90 10.05
CA LYS A 33 -0.40 -13.97 8.96
C LYS A 33 -0.14 -14.58 7.58
N ASN A 34 0.90 -15.39 7.41
CA ASN A 34 1.29 -15.93 6.11
C ASN A 34 0.36 -17.07 5.69
N GLY A 35 -0.06 -17.91 6.65
CA GLY A 35 -1.07 -18.93 6.42
C GLY A 35 -2.43 -18.34 6.06
N ALA A 36 -2.82 -17.26 6.73
CA ALA A 36 -4.05 -16.53 6.41
C ALA A 36 -4.01 -15.97 4.98
N ASP A 37 -2.93 -15.29 4.64
CA ASP A 37 -2.69 -14.67 3.34
C ASP A 37 -2.68 -15.69 2.20
N GLY A 38 -1.90 -16.75 2.32
CA GLY A 38 -1.88 -17.83 1.33
C GLY A 38 -3.24 -18.51 1.12
N ALA A 39 -4.06 -18.62 2.17
CA ALA A 39 -5.43 -19.13 2.06
C ALA A 39 -6.33 -18.17 1.28
N ALA A 40 -6.23 -16.86 1.52
CA ALA A 40 -6.98 -15.83 0.80
C ALA A 40 -6.58 -15.75 -0.67
N VAL A 41 -5.28 -15.69 -0.97
CA VAL A 41 -4.72 -15.69 -2.34
C VAL A 41 -5.25 -16.90 -3.12
N THR A 42 -5.16 -18.10 -2.55
CA THR A 42 -5.62 -19.33 -3.20
C THR A 42 -7.11 -19.30 -3.50
N ALA A 43 -7.93 -18.86 -2.53
CA ALA A 43 -9.37 -18.80 -2.69
C ALA A 43 -9.78 -17.74 -3.72
N MET A 44 -9.18 -16.55 -3.65
CA MET A 44 -9.36 -15.46 -4.59
C MET A 44 -9.02 -15.91 -6.02
N ARG A 45 -7.82 -16.51 -6.21
CA ARG A 45 -7.34 -16.94 -7.52
C ARG A 45 -8.23 -17.99 -8.17
N ARG A 46 -8.71 -18.96 -7.38
CA ARG A 46 -9.66 -19.99 -7.86
C ARG A 46 -11.00 -19.38 -8.23
N GLN A 47 -11.52 -18.48 -7.41
CA GLN A 47 -12.80 -17.84 -7.70
C GLN A 47 -12.71 -16.98 -8.96
N LEU A 48 -11.56 -16.32 -9.20
CA LEU A 48 -11.29 -15.57 -10.43
C LEU A 48 -11.37 -16.42 -11.71
N GLU A 49 -11.01 -17.71 -11.68
CA GLU A 49 -11.13 -18.60 -12.85
C GLU A 49 -12.57 -18.73 -13.35
N THR A 50 -13.55 -18.50 -12.47
CA THR A 50 -14.97 -18.64 -12.80
C THR A 50 -15.59 -17.36 -13.38
N VAL A 51 -14.84 -16.25 -13.37
CA VAL A 51 -15.34 -14.95 -13.78
C VAL A 51 -15.28 -14.79 -15.31
N THR A 52 -16.35 -14.30 -15.91
CA THR A 52 -16.41 -14.04 -17.37
C THR A 52 -15.69 -12.74 -17.73
N MET A 53 -14.35 -12.78 -17.70
CA MET A 53 -13.47 -11.71 -18.16
C MET A 53 -12.15 -12.22 -18.76
N ASP A 54 -11.48 -11.38 -19.56
CA ASP A 54 -10.06 -11.51 -19.94
C ASP A 54 -9.25 -10.51 -19.10
N GLY A 55 -8.92 -10.91 -17.88
CA GLY A 55 -8.28 -10.04 -16.89
C GLY A 55 -6.76 -10.16 -16.88
N VAL A 56 -6.08 -9.05 -16.65
CA VAL A 56 -4.63 -9.02 -16.36
C VAL A 56 -4.41 -8.38 -14.99
N VAL A 57 -3.69 -9.08 -14.11
CA VAL A 57 -3.28 -8.56 -12.81
C VAL A 57 -2.25 -7.47 -13.02
N ILE A 58 -2.59 -6.21 -12.78
CA ILE A 58 -1.66 -5.07 -12.78
C ILE A 58 -1.03 -4.92 -11.40
N ILE A 59 -1.80 -5.21 -10.35
CA ILE A 59 -1.38 -5.13 -8.95
C ILE A 59 -1.84 -6.40 -8.26
N GLY A 60 -0.90 -7.19 -7.75
CA GLY A 60 -1.20 -8.34 -6.92
C GLY A 60 -0.12 -8.60 -5.88
N GLU A 61 0.14 -9.88 -5.59
CA GLU A 61 1.01 -10.32 -4.48
C GLU A 61 2.50 -9.98 -4.69
N GLY A 62 2.89 -9.65 -5.92
CA GLY A 62 4.26 -9.29 -6.28
C GLY A 62 4.65 -9.71 -7.68
N GLU A 63 5.95 -9.72 -7.94
CA GLU A 63 6.51 -10.17 -9.21
C GLU A 63 6.42 -11.69 -9.36
N LYS A 64 6.39 -12.17 -10.60
CA LYS A 64 6.21 -13.61 -10.92
C LYS A 64 7.20 -14.54 -10.23
N ASP A 65 8.42 -14.08 -10.00
CA ASP A 65 9.46 -14.89 -9.35
C ASP A 65 9.29 -14.96 -7.82
N GLU A 66 8.52 -14.05 -7.24
CA GLU A 66 8.30 -13.93 -5.79
C GLU A 66 6.90 -14.40 -5.36
N ALA A 67 5.91 -14.32 -6.27
CA ALA A 67 4.52 -14.69 -6.03
C ALA A 67 4.07 -15.84 -6.96
N PRO A 68 3.69 -17.01 -6.41
CA PRO A 68 3.28 -18.16 -7.23
C PRO A 68 1.87 -18.01 -7.84
N MET A 69 1.05 -17.10 -7.31
CA MET A 69 -0.32 -16.80 -7.74
C MET A 69 -0.57 -15.30 -7.57
N LEU A 70 -1.47 -14.75 -8.38
CA LEU A 70 -1.83 -13.32 -8.42
C LEU A 70 -0.61 -12.42 -8.59
N TYR A 71 0.35 -12.84 -9.41
CA TYR A 71 1.55 -12.04 -9.71
C TYR A 71 1.25 -10.98 -10.77
N ASN A 72 2.05 -9.90 -10.78
CA ASN A 72 1.95 -8.84 -11.77
C ASN A 72 2.12 -9.40 -13.20
N GLY A 73 1.12 -9.18 -14.05
CA GLY A 73 1.01 -9.71 -15.41
C GLY A 73 0.33 -11.08 -15.52
N GLU A 74 -0.16 -11.68 -14.43
CA GLU A 74 -0.94 -12.91 -14.51
C GLU A 74 -2.26 -12.69 -15.27
N ARG A 75 -2.62 -13.63 -16.14
CA ARG A 75 -3.96 -13.67 -16.75
C ARG A 75 -4.94 -14.38 -15.83
N VAL A 76 -6.08 -13.74 -15.58
CA VAL A 76 -7.14 -14.21 -14.68
C VAL A 76 -8.52 -14.06 -15.35
N GLY A 77 -9.53 -14.78 -14.85
CA GLY A 77 -10.79 -14.93 -15.56
C GLY A 77 -10.82 -16.18 -16.44
N SER A 78 -11.98 -16.44 -17.03
CA SER A 78 -12.19 -17.53 -17.99
C SER A 78 -11.52 -17.27 -19.35
N GLY A 79 -11.08 -16.03 -19.62
CA GLY A 79 -10.57 -15.60 -20.92
C GLY A 79 -11.68 -15.22 -21.91
N GLU A 80 -12.94 -15.34 -21.50
CA GLU A 80 -14.11 -14.88 -22.24
C GLU A 80 -14.62 -13.56 -21.63
N GLY A 81 -15.11 -12.63 -22.43
CA GLY A 81 -15.69 -11.37 -21.93
C GLY A 81 -14.80 -10.13 -22.13
N PRO A 82 -15.04 -9.04 -21.39
CA PRO A 82 -14.30 -7.79 -21.58
C PRO A 82 -12.85 -7.92 -21.10
N ALA A 83 -11.95 -7.23 -21.78
CA ALA A 83 -10.57 -7.07 -21.35
C ALA A 83 -10.50 -6.07 -20.19
N VAL A 84 -9.93 -6.50 -19.05
CA VAL A 84 -9.88 -5.68 -17.83
C VAL A 84 -8.51 -5.72 -17.17
N ASP A 85 -8.14 -4.58 -16.58
CA ASP A 85 -7.03 -4.51 -15.63
C ASP A 85 -7.55 -4.86 -14.23
N VAL A 86 -6.78 -5.64 -13.48
CA VAL A 86 -7.15 -6.16 -12.16
C VAL A 86 -6.13 -5.72 -11.11
N ALA A 87 -6.60 -5.12 -10.03
CA ALA A 87 -5.83 -4.94 -8.79
C ALA A 87 -6.49 -5.75 -7.68
N VAL A 88 -5.68 -6.53 -6.97
CA VAL A 88 -6.13 -7.37 -5.86
C VAL A 88 -5.27 -7.13 -4.63
N ASP A 89 -5.92 -7.16 -3.48
CA ASP A 89 -5.27 -7.34 -2.18
C ASP A 89 -6.17 -8.32 -1.40
N PRO A 90 -5.81 -9.61 -1.40
CA PRO A 90 -6.57 -10.66 -0.73
C PRO A 90 -6.81 -10.38 0.74
N ILE A 91 -5.89 -9.68 1.42
CA ILE A 91 -6.04 -9.25 2.81
C ILE A 91 -5.30 -7.93 3.06
N ASP A 92 -6.03 -6.82 2.93
CA ASP A 92 -5.57 -5.54 3.49
C ASP A 92 -5.60 -5.68 5.02
N GLY A 93 -4.41 -5.67 5.64
CA GLY A 93 -4.23 -5.85 7.07
C GLY A 93 -4.10 -7.31 7.54
N THR A 94 -3.22 -8.11 6.92
CA THR A 94 -2.85 -9.47 7.39
C THR A 94 -2.45 -9.53 8.89
N THR A 95 -1.76 -8.49 9.38
CA THR A 95 -1.44 -8.35 10.81
C THR A 95 -2.70 -8.15 11.67
N LEU A 96 -3.69 -7.39 11.17
CA LEU A 96 -4.95 -7.19 11.89
C LEU A 96 -5.70 -8.51 12.01
N LEU A 97 -5.84 -9.24 10.90
CA LEU A 97 -6.50 -10.53 10.88
C LEU A 97 -5.83 -11.55 11.81
N SER A 98 -4.52 -11.73 11.68
CA SER A 98 -3.79 -12.71 12.49
C SER A 98 -3.85 -12.41 14.00
N LEU A 99 -3.99 -11.13 14.37
CA LEU A 99 -4.19 -10.69 15.76
C LEU A 99 -5.66 -10.61 16.19
N GLY A 100 -6.62 -10.97 15.32
CA GLY A 100 -8.06 -10.91 15.63
C GLY A 100 -8.60 -9.48 15.79
N ARG A 101 -7.96 -8.50 15.16
CA ARG A 101 -8.34 -7.08 15.20
C ARG A 101 -9.33 -6.75 14.08
N GLN A 102 -10.04 -5.64 14.27
CA GLN A 102 -10.99 -5.11 13.29
C GLN A 102 -10.27 -4.49 12.08
N ASN A 103 -11.03 -4.27 11.00
CA ASN A 103 -10.63 -3.57 9.77
C ASN A 103 -9.63 -4.32 8.86
N SER A 104 -9.55 -5.64 8.96
CA SER A 104 -8.99 -6.44 7.87
C SER A 104 -10.06 -6.73 6.83
N VAL A 105 -9.74 -6.52 5.55
CA VAL A 105 -10.70 -6.66 4.43
C VAL A 105 -10.03 -7.33 3.24
N ALA A 106 -10.81 -8.09 2.46
CA ALA A 106 -10.40 -8.56 1.14
C ALA A 106 -10.91 -7.59 0.08
N VAL A 107 -10.04 -7.10 -0.80
CA VAL A 107 -10.38 -6.05 -1.75
C VAL A 107 -9.89 -6.38 -3.16
N MET A 108 -10.65 -5.88 -4.14
CA MET A 108 -10.33 -6.01 -5.55
C MET A 108 -10.94 -4.81 -6.30
N THR A 109 -10.18 -4.30 -7.26
CA THR A 109 -10.62 -3.26 -8.18
C THR A 109 -10.39 -3.75 -9.60
N ILE A 110 -11.36 -3.51 -10.49
CA ILE A 110 -11.22 -3.74 -11.92
C ILE A 110 -11.47 -2.47 -12.71
N ALA A 111 -10.78 -2.34 -13.83
CA ALA A 111 -10.95 -1.21 -14.74
C ALA A 111 -10.88 -1.68 -16.20
N GLU A 112 -11.31 -0.82 -17.14
CA GLU A 112 -11.09 -1.09 -18.57
C GLU A 112 -9.60 -1.30 -18.83
N SER A 113 -9.24 -2.25 -19.70
CA SER A 113 -7.83 -2.58 -19.92
C SER A 113 -6.99 -1.38 -20.37
N GLY A 114 -5.81 -1.23 -19.78
CA GLY A 114 -4.87 -0.14 -20.01
C GLY A 114 -5.21 1.17 -19.28
N SER A 115 -6.20 1.17 -18.39
CA SER A 115 -6.62 2.38 -17.64
C SER A 115 -6.16 2.39 -16.19
N MET A 116 -5.72 1.25 -15.66
CA MET A 116 -5.19 1.16 -14.30
C MET A 116 -3.76 1.70 -14.25
N PHE A 117 -3.44 2.45 -13.19
CA PHE A 117 -2.08 2.91 -12.96
C PHE A 117 -1.20 1.72 -12.55
N ASP A 118 -0.15 1.47 -13.32
CA ASP A 118 0.92 0.52 -12.98
C ASP A 118 2.02 1.27 -12.21
N PRO A 119 2.22 0.96 -10.91
CA PRO A 119 3.23 1.63 -10.10
C PRO A 119 4.66 1.13 -10.32
N GLY A 120 4.85 0.06 -11.11
CA GLY A 120 6.13 -0.64 -11.24
C GLY A 120 6.72 -1.04 -9.88
N PRO A 121 8.03 -0.87 -9.64
CA PRO A 121 8.71 -1.35 -8.43
C PRO A 121 8.45 -0.48 -7.18
N CYS A 122 7.51 0.46 -7.23
CA CYS A 122 7.36 1.45 -6.19
C CYS A 122 6.50 0.96 -5.03
N VAL A 123 7.12 0.74 -3.87
CA VAL A 123 6.45 0.14 -2.71
C VAL A 123 5.59 1.09 -1.87
N TYR A 124 5.91 2.39 -1.84
CA TYR A 124 5.17 3.39 -1.04
C TYR A 124 4.76 4.59 -1.88
N MET A 125 3.68 5.26 -1.49
CA MET A 125 3.24 6.54 -2.05
C MET A 125 2.58 7.41 -0.99
N GLU A 126 2.62 8.72 -1.21
CA GLU A 126 1.80 9.66 -0.45
C GLU A 126 0.35 9.56 -0.92
N LYS A 127 -0.58 9.64 0.03
CA LYS A 127 -2.01 9.54 -0.21
C LYS A 127 -2.70 10.69 0.51
N MET A 128 -3.59 11.35 -0.21
CA MET A 128 -4.58 12.25 0.36
C MET A 128 -5.93 11.90 -0.24
N ALA A 129 -6.86 11.43 0.57
CA ALA A 129 -8.13 10.91 0.09
C ALA A 129 -9.33 11.49 0.85
N VAL A 130 -10.40 11.77 0.13
CA VAL A 130 -11.65 12.32 0.66
C VAL A 130 -12.87 11.68 0.00
N GLY A 131 -13.99 11.69 0.71
CA GLY A 131 -15.27 11.23 0.19
C GLY A 131 -15.94 12.24 -0.75
N PRO A 132 -17.13 11.89 -1.26
CA PRO A 132 -17.80 12.66 -2.32
C PRO A 132 -18.13 14.10 -1.92
N SER A 133 -18.48 14.32 -0.65
CA SER A 133 -18.84 15.65 -0.13
C SER A 133 -17.66 16.62 -0.07
N ALA A 134 -16.42 16.13 -0.14
CA ALA A 134 -15.20 16.95 -0.12
C ALA A 134 -14.36 16.75 -1.40
N ALA A 135 -14.86 16.04 -2.41
CA ALA A 135 -14.19 15.91 -3.70
C ALA A 135 -14.02 17.29 -4.37
N GLY A 136 -12.84 17.53 -4.93
CA GLY A 136 -12.39 18.80 -5.49
C GLY A 136 -11.87 19.81 -4.46
N SER A 137 -11.83 19.47 -3.16
CA SER A 137 -11.38 20.38 -2.09
C SER A 137 -9.94 20.16 -1.64
N ILE A 138 -9.29 19.08 -2.09
CA ILE A 138 -7.94 18.72 -1.68
C ILE A 138 -6.91 18.98 -2.77
N ASP A 139 -5.69 19.31 -2.33
CA ASP A 139 -4.49 19.38 -3.15
C ASP A 139 -3.28 19.02 -2.28
N ILE A 140 -2.79 17.81 -2.46
CA ILE A 140 -1.63 17.24 -1.76
C ILE A 140 -0.34 18.07 -1.90
N SER A 141 -0.23 18.96 -2.89
CA SER A 141 0.93 19.86 -3.01
C SER A 141 0.87 21.05 -2.04
N ARG A 142 -0.29 21.28 -1.43
CA ARG A 142 -0.51 22.34 -0.43
C ARG A 142 -0.20 21.83 0.99
N PRO A 143 0.12 22.73 1.93
CA PRO A 143 0.32 22.35 3.33
C PRO A 143 -0.87 21.57 3.90
N VAL A 144 -0.61 20.61 4.79
CA VAL A 144 -1.65 19.78 5.42
C VAL A 144 -2.71 20.64 6.07
N ALA A 145 -2.29 21.70 6.78
CA ALA A 145 -3.20 22.62 7.45
C ALA A 145 -4.17 23.35 6.50
N GLU A 146 -3.78 23.61 5.24
CA GLU A 146 -4.69 24.19 4.26
C GLU A 146 -5.71 23.17 3.78
N ASN A 147 -5.29 21.94 3.50
CA ASN A 147 -6.20 20.86 3.11
C ASN A 147 -7.24 20.57 4.19
N ILE A 148 -6.84 20.52 5.47
CA ILE A 148 -7.79 20.33 6.58
C ILE A 148 -8.85 21.45 6.61
N ARG A 149 -8.46 22.71 6.38
CA ARG A 149 -9.41 23.83 6.30
C ARG A 149 -10.34 23.74 5.09
N SER A 150 -9.80 23.34 3.94
CA SER A 150 -10.61 23.15 2.72
C SER A 150 -11.65 22.05 2.92
N VAL A 151 -11.26 20.92 3.51
CA VAL A 151 -12.18 19.81 3.84
C VAL A 151 -13.22 20.25 4.86
N ALA A 152 -12.82 20.95 5.94
CA ALA A 152 -13.76 21.50 6.91
C ALA A 152 -14.82 22.38 6.25
N SER A 153 -14.38 23.30 5.37
CA SER A 153 -15.27 24.18 4.62
C SER A 153 -16.18 23.43 3.66
N ALA A 154 -15.69 22.40 2.96
CA ALA A 154 -16.49 21.62 2.02
C ALA A 154 -17.57 20.80 2.75
N LEU A 155 -17.24 20.27 3.92
CA LEU A 155 -18.15 19.49 4.75
C LEU A 155 -19.07 20.36 5.64
N GLY A 156 -18.85 21.67 5.70
CA GLY A 156 -19.57 22.56 6.63
C GLY A 156 -19.31 22.24 8.10
N LYS A 157 -18.11 21.74 8.42
CA LYS A 157 -17.70 21.36 9.78
C LYS A 157 -16.79 22.41 10.39
N GLU A 158 -16.85 22.53 11.71
CA GLU A 158 -15.80 23.21 12.47
C GLU A 158 -14.50 22.41 12.42
N LEU A 159 -13.34 23.08 12.49
CA LEU A 159 -12.03 22.41 12.40
C LEU A 159 -11.87 21.30 13.46
N GLY A 160 -12.39 21.53 14.66
CA GLY A 160 -12.36 20.56 15.76
C GLY A 160 -13.17 19.29 15.52
N ASP A 161 -14.04 19.27 14.51
CA ASP A 161 -14.88 18.12 14.16
C ASP A 161 -14.40 17.37 12.92
N VAL A 162 -13.37 17.87 12.24
CA VAL A 162 -12.69 17.13 11.16
C VAL A 162 -11.86 16.00 11.76
N VAL A 163 -12.00 14.80 11.21
CA VAL A 163 -11.26 13.60 11.60
C VAL A 163 -10.32 13.17 10.47
N ALA A 164 -9.01 13.33 10.66
CA ALA A 164 -8.01 12.81 9.76
C ALA A 164 -7.63 11.36 10.12
N VAL A 165 -7.69 10.46 9.16
CA VAL A 165 -7.27 9.05 9.28
C VAL A 165 -5.82 8.92 8.84
N ILE A 166 -4.95 8.40 9.70
CA ILE A 166 -3.51 8.32 9.47
C ILE A 166 -2.99 6.96 9.97
N LEU A 167 -2.12 6.30 9.19
CA LEU A 167 -1.42 5.09 9.66
C LEU A 167 -0.50 5.41 10.85
N ASP A 168 -0.57 4.62 11.91
CA ASP A 168 0.26 4.79 13.11
C ASP A 168 1.70 4.33 12.85
N ARG A 169 2.54 5.27 12.39
CA ARG A 169 3.92 5.03 12.00
C ARG A 169 4.77 6.23 12.38
N ASP A 170 6.02 5.99 12.79
CA ASP A 170 6.98 7.05 13.12
C ASP A 170 7.15 8.08 11.99
N ARG A 171 7.07 7.61 10.73
CA ARG A 171 7.16 8.48 9.54
C ARG A 171 6.03 9.52 9.42
N HIS A 172 4.95 9.39 10.19
CA HIS A 172 3.82 10.32 10.18
C HIS A 172 3.79 11.26 11.38
N ALA A 173 4.81 11.25 12.25
CA ALA A 173 4.84 12.10 13.44
C ALA A 173 4.62 13.59 13.11
N GLU A 174 5.29 14.10 12.06
CA GLU A 174 5.16 15.50 11.60
C GLU A 174 3.74 15.79 11.07
N ILE A 175 3.19 14.93 10.21
CA ILE A 175 1.83 15.09 9.67
C ILE A 175 0.79 15.06 10.81
N ILE A 176 0.96 14.18 11.79
CA ILE A 176 0.07 14.08 12.96
C ILE A 176 0.12 15.37 13.77
N GLU A 177 1.30 15.94 13.98
CA GLU A 177 1.47 17.21 14.68
C GLU A 177 0.84 18.36 13.90
N GLU A 178 1.04 18.44 12.58
CA GLU A 178 0.42 19.45 11.72
C GLU A 178 -1.10 19.39 11.77
N VAL A 179 -1.70 18.20 11.65
CA VAL A 179 -3.17 18.04 11.75
C VAL A 179 -3.66 18.50 13.12
N ARG A 180 -3.02 18.05 14.21
CA ARG A 180 -3.41 18.45 15.58
C ARG A 180 -3.25 19.97 15.78
N GLY A 181 -2.24 20.58 15.18
CA GLY A 181 -2.00 22.03 15.21
C GLY A 181 -3.13 22.86 14.57
N THR A 182 -3.94 22.27 13.69
CA THR A 182 -5.15 22.92 13.15
C THR A 182 -6.35 22.90 14.11
N GLY A 183 -6.31 22.05 15.13
CA GLY A 183 -7.44 21.72 16.00
C GLY A 183 -8.22 20.48 15.57
N ALA A 184 -7.97 19.92 14.38
CA ALA A 184 -8.59 18.69 13.92
C ALA A 184 -8.18 17.45 14.73
N LYS A 185 -9.01 16.42 14.69
CA LYS A 185 -8.80 15.15 15.37
C LYS A 185 -8.03 14.19 14.46
N VAL A 186 -7.22 13.33 15.07
CA VAL A 186 -6.50 12.26 14.36
C VAL A 186 -7.04 10.91 14.82
N ARG A 187 -7.47 10.08 13.86
CA ARG A 187 -7.76 8.67 14.05
C ARG A 187 -6.58 7.86 13.53
N LEU A 188 -5.81 7.30 14.46
CA LEU A 188 -4.69 6.43 14.12
C LEU A 188 -5.20 5.03 13.78
N ILE A 189 -4.73 4.49 12.66
CA ILE A 189 -5.00 3.10 12.25
C ILE A 189 -3.68 2.31 12.20
N PRO A 190 -3.61 1.10 12.81
CA PRO A 190 -2.38 0.34 12.86
C PRO A 190 -1.99 -0.27 11.52
N ASP A 191 -2.94 -0.62 10.66
CA ASP A 191 -2.79 -1.10 9.28
C ASP A 191 -4.11 -0.80 8.55
N GLY A 192 -4.23 -1.12 7.26
CA GLY A 192 -5.52 -1.07 6.58
C GLY A 192 -5.85 0.28 5.95
N ASP A 193 -4.97 0.82 5.09
CA ASP A 193 -5.20 2.15 4.52
C ASP A 193 -6.16 2.18 3.32
N VAL A 194 -6.54 1.03 2.73
CA VAL A 194 -7.68 0.95 1.79
C VAL A 194 -8.98 1.20 2.56
N ALA A 195 -9.20 0.46 3.65
CA ALA A 195 -10.34 0.66 4.53
C ALA A 195 -10.31 2.07 5.17
N GLY A 196 -9.12 2.57 5.50
CA GLY A 196 -8.91 3.95 5.96
C GLY A 196 -9.40 4.98 4.93
N ALA A 197 -9.04 4.83 3.66
CA ALA A 197 -9.46 5.74 2.60
C ALA A 197 -10.98 5.68 2.37
N LEU A 198 -11.55 4.46 2.31
CA LEU A 198 -12.98 4.25 2.15
C LEU A 198 -13.82 4.80 3.30
N SER A 199 -13.26 4.88 4.50
CA SER A 199 -13.96 5.49 5.64
C SER A 199 -14.32 6.96 5.42
N THR A 200 -13.63 7.66 4.50
CA THR A 200 -13.94 9.05 4.14
C THR A 200 -15.21 9.20 3.30
N ALA A 201 -15.67 8.11 2.68
CA ALA A 201 -16.79 8.09 1.74
C ALA A 201 -18.06 7.43 2.31
N VAL A 202 -18.07 7.08 3.61
CA VAL A 202 -19.22 6.44 4.26
C VAL A 202 -19.57 7.13 5.59
N ASP A 203 -20.85 7.39 5.82
CA ASP A 203 -21.29 8.23 6.95
C ASP A 203 -21.21 7.54 8.34
N TYR A 204 -21.17 6.21 8.36
CA TYR A 204 -21.22 5.42 9.61
C TYR A 204 -19.84 5.11 10.20
N VAL A 205 -18.75 5.53 9.55
CA VAL A 205 -17.39 5.37 10.05
C VAL A 205 -16.74 6.75 10.17
N PRO A 206 -16.17 7.11 11.33
CA PRO A 206 -15.51 8.41 11.47
C PRO A 206 -14.24 8.52 10.61
N GLY A 207 -14.27 9.41 9.62
CA GLY A 207 -13.14 9.78 8.78
C GLY A 207 -13.59 10.82 7.75
N ASP A 208 -12.87 11.94 7.66
CA ASP A 208 -13.18 13.02 6.71
C ASP A 208 -12.11 13.15 5.63
N ILE A 209 -10.88 12.80 5.99
CA ILE A 209 -9.73 12.81 5.10
C ILE A 209 -8.74 11.72 5.55
N LEU A 210 -8.18 10.95 4.61
CA LEU A 210 -7.01 10.11 4.87
C LEU A 210 -5.77 10.86 4.37
N ILE A 211 -4.72 10.97 5.20
CA ILE A 211 -3.46 11.62 4.82
C ILE A 211 -2.28 10.77 5.32
N GLY A 212 -1.28 10.59 4.47
CA GLY A 212 0.00 10.03 4.87
C GLY A 212 0.65 9.18 3.78
N ILE A 213 1.65 8.39 4.18
CA ILE A 213 2.42 7.51 3.32
C ILE A 213 2.04 6.05 3.59
N GLY A 214 1.58 5.39 2.54
CA GLY A 214 1.08 4.02 2.56
C GLY A 214 1.57 3.22 1.37
N GLY A 215 1.20 1.94 1.29
CA GLY A 215 1.61 1.07 0.19
C GLY A 215 1.04 1.56 -1.15
N THR A 216 1.85 1.52 -2.21
CA THR A 216 1.39 2.00 -3.52
C THR A 216 0.25 1.15 -4.11
N PRO A 217 0.33 -0.21 -4.09
CA PRO A 217 -0.76 -1.09 -4.51
C PRO A 217 -2.13 -0.69 -3.95
N GLU A 218 -2.19 -0.51 -2.64
CA GLU A 218 -3.38 -0.16 -1.86
C GLU A 218 -3.91 1.22 -2.24
N GLY A 219 -3.02 2.15 -2.63
CA GLY A 219 -3.40 3.47 -3.13
C GLY A 219 -4.19 3.40 -4.44
N VAL A 220 -3.81 2.51 -5.36
CA VAL A 220 -4.52 2.33 -6.64
C VAL A 220 -5.87 1.65 -6.41
N ILE A 221 -5.91 0.64 -5.54
CA ILE A 221 -7.16 -0.03 -5.16
C ILE A 221 -8.13 0.99 -4.54
N ALA A 222 -7.67 1.78 -3.57
CA ALA A 222 -8.46 2.81 -2.91
C ALA A 222 -8.94 3.89 -3.89
N ALA A 223 -8.08 4.33 -4.82
CA ALA A 223 -8.43 5.31 -5.84
C ALA A 223 -9.57 4.80 -6.76
N GLY A 224 -9.50 3.53 -7.17
CA GLY A 224 -10.57 2.91 -7.95
C GLY A 224 -11.90 2.90 -7.21
N ALA A 225 -11.88 2.50 -5.94
CA ALA A 225 -13.08 2.43 -5.11
C ALA A 225 -13.67 3.83 -4.82
N LEU A 226 -12.84 4.82 -4.47
CA LEU A 226 -13.28 6.20 -4.25
C LEU A 226 -13.84 6.83 -5.53
N LYS A 227 -13.23 6.59 -6.69
CA LYS A 227 -13.75 7.05 -7.98
C LYS A 227 -15.16 6.51 -8.24
N CYS A 228 -15.42 5.25 -7.91
CA CYS A 228 -16.77 4.66 -8.01
C CYS A 228 -17.78 5.28 -7.04
N LEU A 229 -17.32 5.71 -5.86
CA LEU A 229 -18.16 6.37 -4.85
C LEU A 229 -18.36 7.88 -5.11
N GLY A 230 -17.56 8.47 -6.01
CA GLY A 230 -17.55 9.91 -6.29
C GLY A 230 -16.60 10.71 -5.38
N GLY A 231 -15.74 10.03 -4.62
CA GLY A 231 -14.65 10.64 -3.86
C GLY A 231 -13.43 10.96 -4.71
N GLU A 232 -12.37 11.41 -4.05
CA GLU A 232 -11.12 11.85 -4.68
C GLU A 232 -9.90 11.34 -3.91
N LEU A 233 -8.86 10.94 -4.63
CA LEU A 233 -7.58 10.54 -4.06
C LEU A 233 -6.43 11.16 -4.88
N HIS A 234 -5.58 11.94 -4.22
CA HIS A 234 -4.32 12.42 -4.78
C HIS A 234 -3.16 11.53 -4.31
N ALA A 235 -2.37 11.05 -5.28
CA ALA A 235 -1.15 10.28 -5.04
C ALA A 235 -0.11 10.60 -6.14
N PRO A 236 0.50 11.80 -6.09
CA PRO A 236 1.15 12.43 -7.23
C PRO A 236 2.47 11.77 -7.60
N ARG A 237 3.11 11.04 -6.68
CA ARG A 237 4.30 10.23 -6.96
C ARG A 237 4.42 9.03 -6.02
N PRO A 238 4.89 7.89 -6.53
CA PRO A 238 5.50 6.90 -5.67
C PRO A 238 6.70 7.49 -4.91
N TYR A 239 6.75 7.20 -3.61
CA TYR A 239 7.64 7.76 -2.60
C TYR A 239 9.08 7.19 -2.72
N MET A 240 9.74 7.35 -3.87
CA MET A 240 11.17 7.00 -4.00
C MET A 240 12.10 8.01 -3.30
N HIS A 241 11.69 9.27 -3.19
CA HIS A 241 12.63 10.37 -2.91
C HIS A 241 13.09 10.48 -1.45
N VAL A 242 12.25 10.09 -0.47
CA VAL A 242 12.62 10.12 0.96
C VAL A 242 13.28 8.82 1.41
N TYR A 243 12.93 7.69 0.79
CA TYR A 243 13.60 6.42 1.06
C TYR A 243 15.03 6.43 0.52
N ILE A 244 15.25 6.93 -0.71
CA ILE A 244 16.60 7.09 -1.26
C ILE A 244 17.40 8.13 -0.49
N SER A 245 16.84 9.24 -0.02
CA SER A 245 17.64 10.23 0.73
C SER A 245 18.09 9.71 2.09
N ARG A 246 17.19 9.08 2.86
CA ARG A 246 17.54 8.44 4.14
C ARG A 246 18.48 7.24 3.94
N GLN A 247 18.23 6.40 2.95
CA GLN A 247 19.18 5.32 2.60
C GLN A 247 20.51 5.88 2.12
N ARG A 248 20.55 6.97 1.38
CA ARG A 248 21.80 7.57 0.89
C ARG A 248 22.61 8.16 2.03
N ASP A 249 21.96 8.82 2.99
CA ASP A 249 22.62 9.31 4.20
C ASP A 249 23.10 8.14 5.07
N GLU A 250 22.33 7.08 5.15
CA GLU A 250 22.70 5.89 5.89
C GLU A 250 23.83 5.09 5.23
N VAL A 251 23.81 4.95 3.91
CA VAL A 251 24.88 4.37 3.10
C VAL A 251 26.13 5.24 3.22
N ARG A 252 26.01 6.57 3.23
CA ARG A 252 27.15 7.48 3.49
C ARG A 252 27.71 7.28 4.90
N ILE A 253 26.87 7.20 5.93
CA ILE A 253 27.31 6.93 7.31
C ILE A 253 27.99 5.55 7.39
N ALA A 254 27.43 4.55 6.72
CA ALA A 254 28.00 3.22 6.65
C ALA A 254 29.36 3.24 5.91
N GLN A 255 29.47 3.94 4.78
CA GLN A 255 30.73 4.15 4.06
C GLN A 255 31.78 4.81 4.95
N SER A 256 31.45 5.93 5.61
CA SER A 256 32.38 6.61 6.52
C SER A 256 32.89 5.68 7.61
N ARG A 257 31.99 4.93 8.26
CA ARG A 257 32.37 3.95 9.28
C ARG A 257 33.25 2.87 8.69
N ILE A 258 32.85 2.25 7.57
CA ILE A 258 33.63 1.18 6.94
C ILE A 258 35.05 1.67 6.61
N CYS A 259 35.21 2.89 6.10
CA CYS A 259 36.52 3.48 5.85
C CYS A 259 37.34 3.72 7.13
N GLU A 260 36.70 4.10 8.23
CA GLU A 260 37.36 4.33 9.53
C GLU A 260 37.83 3.01 10.19
N HIS A 261 37.05 1.94 10.08
CA HIS A 261 37.32 0.69 10.80
C HIS A 261 37.19 -0.59 9.96
N PRO A 262 37.79 -0.70 8.76
CA PRO A 262 37.44 -1.66 7.71
C PRO A 262 37.35 -3.14 8.11
N ALA A 263 38.01 -3.56 9.18
CA ALA A 263 37.98 -4.92 9.71
C ALA A 263 36.91 -5.19 10.80
N ALA A 264 36.15 -4.19 11.25
CA ALA A 264 35.28 -4.27 12.43
C ALA A 264 33.97 -5.04 12.22
N TRP A 265 33.60 -5.35 10.98
CA TRP A 265 32.33 -5.99 10.64
C TRP A 265 32.45 -7.48 10.37
N HIS A 266 31.31 -8.16 10.46
CA HIS A 266 31.22 -9.61 10.38
C HIS A 266 31.82 -10.11 9.05
N PRO A 267 32.84 -10.99 9.09
CA PRO A 267 33.38 -11.60 7.88
C PRO A 267 32.38 -12.59 7.29
N LEU A 268 32.12 -12.49 5.99
CA LEU A 268 31.44 -13.52 5.22
C LEU A 268 32.45 -14.48 4.59
N GLU A 269 33.57 -13.94 4.11
CA GLU A 269 34.71 -14.66 3.55
C GLU A 269 36.02 -13.97 4.01
N PRO A 270 37.22 -14.54 3.78
CA PRO A 270 38.47 -13.96 4.26
C PRO A 270 38.67 -12.48 3.90
N ALA A 271 38.19 -12.05 2.72
CA ALA A 271 38.28 -10.67 2.25
C ALA A 271 36.95 -9.90 2.25
N ILE A 272 35.82 -10.58 2.47
CA ILE A 272 34.47 -10.01 2.33
C ILE A 272 33.83 -9.85 3.70
N ARG A 273 33.24 -8.68 3.94
CA ARG A 273 32.56 -8.34 5.18
C ARG A 273 31.18 -7.78 4.93
N ARG A 274 30.35 -7.83 5.97
CA ARG A 274 28.95 -7.38 5.96
C ARG A 274 28.69 -6.32 6.99
N TYR A 275 28.32 -5.12 6.53
CA TYR A 275 27.79 -4.03 7.35
C TYR A 275 26.27 -4.05 7.28
N ARG A 276 25.58 -4.18 8.41
CA ARG A 276 24.12 -4.09 8.49
C ARG A 276 23.70 -2.63 8.66
N LEU A 277 22.83 -2.12 7.79
CA LEU A 277 22.24 -0.79 7.97
C LEU A 277 21.26 -0.81 9.16
N ARG A 278 21.05 0.34 9.78
CA ARG A 278 20.10 0.55 10.89
C ARG A 278 18.65 0.55 10.40
N SER A 279 18.38 1.03 9.18
CA SER A 279 17.06 1.01 8.55
C SER A 279 16.84 -0.28 7.78
N PHE A 280 15.72 -0.92 8.11
CA PHE A 280 15.25 -2.21 7.60
C PHE A 280 15.25 -2.33 6.06
N PRO A 281 15.58 -3.48 5.46
CA PRO A 281 16.47 -4.57 5.87
C PRO A 281 17.64 -4.73 4.87
N TYR A 282 18.39 -3.65 4.59
CA TYR A 282 19.53 -3.72 3.66
C TYR A 282 20.88 -3.79 4.38
N GLY A 283 21.87 -4.39 3.73
CA GLY A 283 23.25 -4.43 4.16
C GLY A 283 24.23 -4.14 3.03
N LEU A 284 25.38 -3.59 3.40
CA LEU A 284 26.51 -3.44 2.48
C LEU A 284 27.43 -4.65 2.61
N ILE A 285 27.66 -5.31 1.47
CA ILE A 285 28.70 -6.32 1.32
C ILE A 285 29.89 -5.59 0.71
N TYR A 286 31.05 -5.66 1.35
CA TYR A 286 32.23 -4.95 0.91
C TYR A 286 33.49 -5.77 1.11
N ALA A 287 34.52 -5.48 0.32
CA ALA A 287 35.86 -6.00 0.47
C ALA A 287 36.86 -4.88 0.73
N VAL A 288 38.00 -5.24 1.31
CA VAL A 288 39.13 -4.31 1.54
C VAL A 288 40.28 -4.80 0.67
N GLU A 289 40.55 -4.10 -0.43
CA GLU A 289 41.55 -4.48 -1.42
C GLU A 289 42.53 -3.33 -1.62
N ASN A 290 43.84 -3.59 -1.51
CA ASN A 290 44.89 -2.60 -1.71
C ASN A 290 44.74 -1.29 -0.90
N GLY A 291 44.10 -1.35 0.26
CA GLY A 291 43.83 -0.18 1.10
C GLY A 291 42.56 0.60 0.72
N GLU A 292 41.80 0.13 -0.26
CA GLU A 292 40.52 0.68 -0.68
C GLU A 292 39.35 -0.19 -0.18
N VAL A 293 38.23 0.46 0.13
CA VAL A 293 36.96 -0.21 0.45
C VAL A 293 36.14 -0.30 -0.83
N VAL A 294 35.89 -1.53 -1.30
CA VAL A 294 35.06 -1.79 -2.47
C VAL A 294 33.70 -2.30 -2.02
N VAL A 295 32.64 -1.53 -2.25
CA VAL A 295 31.27 -2.01 -2.02
C VAL A 295 30.88 -2.93 -3.16
N LEU A 296 30.71 -4.22 -2.85
CA LEU A 296 30.40 -5.27 -3.81
C LEU A 296 28.90 -5.34 -4.10
N ALA A 297 28.06 -5.14 -3.08
CA ALA A 297 26.61 -5.16 -3.22
C ALA A 297 25.90 -4.38 -2.11
N VAL A 298 24.72 -3.86 -2.44
CA VAL A 298 23.67 -3.49 -1.48
C VAL A 298 22.63 -4.60 -1.56
N ALA A 299 22.51 -5.41 -0.52
CA ALA A 299 21.66 -6.59 -0.53
C ALA A 299 20.59 -6.51 0.55
N HIS A 300 19.42 -7.05 0.27
CA HIS A 300 18.45 -7.39 1.32
C HIS A 300 19.07 -8.50 2.19
N LEU A 301 19.04 -8.32 3.51
CA LEU A 301 19.63 -9.23 4.49
C LEU A 301 18.58 -10.06 5.25
#